data_AF-A0A536SXA1-F1
#
_entry.id   AF-A0A536SXA1-F1
#
_cell.length_a   1.000
_cell.length_b   1.000
_cell.length_c   1.000
_cell.angle_alpha   90.00
_cell.angle_beta   90.00
_cell.angle_gamma   90.00
#
_symmetry.space_group_name_H-M   'P 1'
#
loop_
_entity.id
_entity.type
_entity.pdbx_description
1 polymer ?
#
loop_
_entity_poly.entity_id
_entity_poly.type
_entity_poly.pdbx_seq_one_letter_code
_entity_poly.pdbx_strand_id
1 'polypeptide(L)' 'MRRLAEWLSLVVALALGGCATVQPPRAWEKAALAQPQMQLDADPLDSKLKQHIYTSKEAASGGYGVGGGGCGCN' A
#
# COMPACT_ATOMS: atom_id res chain seq x y z
N MET A 1 -39.64 5.69 -17.16
CA MET A 1 -39.18 5.08 -15.88
C MET A 1 -38.12 4.00 -16.14
N ARG A 2 -38.43 2.88 -16.81
CA ARG A 2 -37.46 1.78 -17.06
C ARG A 2 -36.22 2.19 -17.85
N ARG A 3 -36.40 2.92 -18.95
CA ARG A 3 -35.27 3.46 -19.74
C ARG A 3 -34.39 4.41 -18.92
N LEU A 4 -34.98 5.24 -18.06
CA LEU A 4 -34.24 6.21 -17.25
C LEU A 4 -33.36 5.53 -16.18
N ALA A 5 -33.83 4.41 -15.63
CA ALA A 5 -33.05 3.55 -14.74
C ALA A 5 -31.89 2.83 -15.47
N GLU A 6 -32.10 2.40 -16.72
CA GLU A 6 -31.06 1.81 -17.57
C GLU A 6 -29.94 2.81 -17.93
N TRP A 7 -30.29 4.07 -18.19
CA TRP A 7 -29.30 5.12 -18.45
C TRP A 7 -28.53 5.48 -17.17
N LEU A 8 -29.22 5.57 -16.02
CA LEU A 8 -28.59 5.88 -14.75
C LEU A 8 -27.59 4.80 -14.32
N SER A 9 -27.93 3.52 -14.49
CA SER A 9 -27.02 2.41 -14.15
C SER A 9 -25.76 2.41 -15.03
N LEU A 10 -25.89 2.75 -16.31
CA LEU A 10 -24.75 2.85 -17.22
C LEU A 10 -23.79 3.98 -16.81
N VAL A 11 -24.32 5.15 -16.43
CA VAL A 11 -23.52 6.30 -15.97
C VAL A 11 -22.77 5.97 -14.67
N VAL A 12 -23.43 5.31 -13.72
CA VAL A 12 -22.79 4.87 -12.46
C VAL A 12 -21.67 3.88 -12.72
N ALA A 13 -21.86 2.92 -13.63
CA ALA A 13 -20.82 1.96 -13.99
C ALA A 13 -19.58 2.62 -14.61
N LEU A 14 -19.76 3.64 -15.46
CA LEU A 14 -18.64 4.40 -16.03
C LEU A 14 -17.90 5.24 -14.96
N ALA A 15 -18.62 5.79 -13.99
CA ALA A 15 -18.01 6.58 -12.91
C ALA A 15 -17.16 5.75 -11.94
N LEU A 16 -17.39 4.43 -11.86
CA LEU A 16 -16.63 3.49 -11.04
C LEU A 16 -15.32 3.02 -11.72
N GLY A 17 -15.14 3.32 -13.01
CA GLY A 17 -13.88 3.12 -13.73
C GLY A 17 -12.84 4.16 -13.31
N GLY A 18 -12.27 4.01 -12.10
CA GLY A 18 -11.11 4.79 -11.65
C GLY A 18 -9.85 4.53 -12.48
N CYS A 19 -8.69 5.02 -12.02
CA CYS A 19 -7.35 5.05 -12.65
C CYS A 19 -6.73 3.70 -13.13
N ALA A 20 -7.53 2.76 -13.64
CA ALA A 20 -7.09 1.51 -14.26
C ALA A 20 -6.27 1.72 -15.54
N THR A 21 -6.21 2.95 -16.09
CA THR A 21 -5.42 3.30 -17.27
C THR A 21 -4.00 3.78 -16.93
N VAL A 22 -3.61 3.83 -15.66
CA VAL A 22 -2.23 4.18 -15.28
C VAL A 22 -1.33 2.99 -15.59
N GLN A 23 -0.41 3.14 -16.55
CA GLN A 23 0.64 2.16 -16.76
C GLN A 23 1.44 1.99 -15.46
N PRO A 24 1.56 0.78 -14.91
CA PRO A 24 2.44 0.56 -13.78
C PRO A 24 3.89 0.89 -14.21
N PRO A 25 4.66 1.57 -13.35
CA PRO A 25 6.04 1.91 -13.65
C PRO A 25 6.85 0.64 -13.89
N ARG A 26 7.82 0.72 -14.79
CA ARG A 26 8.75 -0.37 -15.07
C ARG A 26 9.57 -0.67 -13.82
N ALA A 27 10.00 -1.92 -13.66
CA ALA A 27 10.72 -2.35 -12.45
C ALA A 27 11.95 -1.48 -12.11
N TRP A 28 12.65 -0.95 -13.12
CA TRP A 28 13.81 -0.08 -12.96
C TRP A 28 13.47 1.38 -12.63
N GLU A 29 12.24 1.83 -12.85
CA GLU A 29 11.78 3.19 -12.49
C GLU A 29 11.54 3.30 -10.97
N LYS A 30 11.40 2.17 -10.27
CA LYS A 30 11.25 2.13 -8.81
C LYS A 30 12.42 2.77 -8.06
N ALA A 31 13.63 2.79 -8.65
CA ALA A 31 14.79 3.44 -8.01
C ALA A 31 14.55 4.94 -7.77
N ALA A 32 13.84 5.62 -8.67
CA ALA A 32 13.47 7.03 -8.48
C ALA A 32 12.44 7.25 -7.36
N LEU A 33 11.65 6.21 -7.05
CA LEU A 33 10.61 6.20 -6.02
C LEU A 33 11.09 5.66 -4.67
N ALA A 34 12.35 5.27 -4.55
CA ALA A 34 12.92 4.66 -3.35
C ALA A 34 14.13 5.45 -2.82
N GLN A 35 14.06 6.78 -2.88
CA GLN A 35 15.12 7.63 -2.34
C GLN A 35 15.22 7.48 -0.81
N PRO A 36 16.44 7.51 -0.22
CA PRO A 36 16.59 7.38 1.24
C PRO A 36 15.77 8.39 2.05
N GLN A 37 15.55 9.59 1.52
CA GLN A 37 14.78 10.65 2.17
C GLN A 37 13.25 10.40 2.14
N MET A 38 12.79 9.44 1.33
CA MET A 38 11.39 9.04 1.24
C MET A 38 11.07 7.84 2.15
N GLN A 39 12.05 7.34 2.91
CA GLN A 39 11.82 6.27 3.87
C GLN A 39 10.85 6.75 4.97
N LEU A 40 9.94 5.87 5.36
CA LEU A 40 8.97 6.13 6.45
C LEU A 40 9.68 6.32 7.79
N ASP A 41 10.83 5.66 7.94
CA ASP A 41 11.69 5.74 9.10
C ASP A 41 12.90 6.63 8.80
N ALA A 42 13.07 7.68 9.61
CA ALA A 42 14.21 8.60 9.47
C ALA A 42 15.54 7.97 9.93
N ASP A 43 15.49 7.06 10.91
CA ASP A 43 16.64 6.31 11.41
C ASP A 43 16.30 4.81 11.54
N PRO A 44 16.92 3.95 10.71
CA PRO A 44 16.64 2.51 10.74
C PRO A 44 17.10 1.83 12.04
N LEU A 45 18.06 2.39 12.79
CA LEU A 45 18.50 1.82 14.05
C LEU A 45 17.47 2.06 15.16
N ASP A 46 16.98 3.29 15.26
CA ASP A 46 15.93 3.68 16.21
C ASP A 46 14.64 2.89 15.97
N SER A 47 14.20 2.77 14.72
CA SER A 47 13.00 1.99 14.37
C SER A 47 13.13 0.51 14.70
N LYS A 48 14.31 -0.09 14.49
CA LYS A 48 14.59 -1.48 14.91
C LYS A 48 14.52 -1.65 16.43
N LEU A 49 15.08 -0.70 17.18
CA LEU A 49 15.06 -0.75 18.64
C LEU A 49 13.61 -0.64 19.16
N LYS A 50 12.84 0.30 18.63
CA LYS A 50 11.42 0.48 18.98
C LYS A 50 10.59 -0.77 18.68
N GLN A 51 10.80 -1.37 17.50
CA GLN A 51 10.13 -2.62 17.14
C GLN A 51 10.49 -3.76 18.10
N HIS A 52 11.77 -3.90 18.45
CA HIS A 52 12.21 -4.93 19.41
C HIS A 52 11.50 -4.77 20.76
N ILE A 53 11.46 -3.54 21.28
CA ILE A 53 10.77 -3.22 22.55
C ILE A 53 9.26 -3.54 22.43
N TYR A 54 8.63 -3.14 21.34
CA TYR A 54 7.19 -3.35 21.12
C TYR A 54 6.83 -4.84 21.06
N THR A 55 7.56 -5.63 20.26
CA THR A 55 7.38 -7.09 20.18
C THR A 55 7.58 -7.76 21.54
N SER A 56 8.59 -7.33 22.32
CA SER A 56 8.84 -7.89 23.64
C SER A 56 7.75 -7.55 24.67
N LYS A 57 7.15 -6.36 24.58
CA LYS A 57 6.11 -5.93 25.52
C LYS A 57 4.74 -6.49 25.19
N GLU A 58 4.38 -6.53 23.92
CA GLU A 58 3.03 -6.87 23.48
C GLU A 58 2.86 -8.34 23.11
N ALA A 59 3.93 -9.15 23.23
CA ALA A 59 3.99 -10.52 22.68
C ALA A 59 3.49 -10.59 21.22
N ALA A 60 3.62 -9.49 20.49
CA ALA A 60 3.09 -9.35 19.14
C ALA A 60 3.98 -10.15 18.18
N SER A 61 3.37 -11.08 17.43
CA SER A 61 4.04 -11.84 16.38
C SER A 61 3.54 -11.34 15.02
N GLY A 62 4.50 -10.98 14.15
CA GLY A 62 4.25 -10.22 12.93
C GLY A 62 5.18 -9.01 12.89
N GLY A 63 5.89 -8.82 11.77
CA GLY A 63 6.85 -7.72 11.60
C GLY A 63 6.17 -6.35 11.48
N TYR A 64 6.98 -5.36 11.11
CA TYR A 64 6.58 -3.97 10.93
C TYR A 64 6.68 -3.57 9.44
N GLY A 65 5.77 -2.72 8.96
CA GLY A 65 5.76 -2.21 7.59
C GLY A 65 5.19 -3.18 6.54
N VAL A 66 5.31 -2.82 5.27
CA VAL A 66 4.65 -3.49 4.11
C VAL A 66 5.12 -4.94 3.85
N GLY A 67 6.23 -5.37 4.47
CA GLY A 67 6.74 -6.75 4.40
C GLY A 67 6.95 -7.39 5.77
N GLY A 68 6.52 -6.74 6.84
CA GLY A 68 6.67 -7.23 8.18
C GLY A 68 5.39 -7.88 8.68
N GLY A 69 5.33 -9.22 8.64
CA GLY A 69 4.40 -10.01 9.45
C GLY A 69 3.42 -10.89 8.67
N GLY A 70 3.67 -12.20 8.78
CA GLY A 70 2.81 -13.25 8.23
C GLY A 70 3.20 -13.67 6.81
N CYS A 71 3.11 -14.98 6.55
CA CYS A 71 3.22 -15.78 5.29
C CYS A 71 4.23 -15.39 4.18
N GLY A 72 4.85 -14.22 4.17
CA GLY A 72 5.93 -13.86 3.25
C GLY A 72 5.52 -13.72 1.77
N CYS A 73 4.24 -13.61 1.44
CA CYS A 73 3.80 -13.46 0.05
C CYS A 73 3.99 -12.01 -0.43
N ASN A 74 5.20 -11.69 -0.91
CA ASN A 74 5.43 -10.63 -1.91
C ASN A 74 5.41 -11.21 -3.32
#